data_AF-X1VEN8-F1
#
_entry.id   AF-X1VEN8-F1
#
_cell.length_a   1.000
_cell.length_b   1.000
_cell.length_c   1.000
_cell.angle_alpha   90.00
_cell.angle_beta   90.00
_cell.angle_gamma   90.00
#
_symmetry.space_group_name_H-M   'P 1'
#
loop_
_entity.id
_entity.type
_entity.pdbx_description
1 polymer ?
#
loop_
_entity_poly.entity_id
_entity_poly.type
_entity_poly.pdbx_seq_one_letter_code
_entity_poly.pdbx_strand_id
1 'polypeptide(L)'
;TYSDSFREFQSILERFVLAKAAMGPYQVEQELLLPVKKISVSISKRNIISVRVPVYAKEVSGDIIPYGYMNTSGEMDIALNDFDKFIDNLLDLAEKEKAVQLMATEIEETRRRVNVLEYKLIPSIIETIRFITMKLDETERSNAVRLIKVIDIVRSH
;
A
#
# COMPACT_ATOMS: atom_id res chain seq x y z
N THR A 1 -15.37 -7.71 -9.29
CA THR A 1 -14.11 -7.13 -9.79
C THR A 1 -13.05 -8.17 -10.08
N TYR A 2 -12.47 -8.86 -9.08
CA TYR A 2 -11.44 -9.89 -9.36
C TYR A 2 -11.96 -11.06 -10.22
N SER A 3 -13.18 -11.54 -9.93
CA SER A 3 -13.86 -12.56 -10.73
C SER A 3 -14.11 -12.13 -12.18
N ASP A 4 -14.37 -10.84 -12.39
CA ASP A 4 -14.71 -10.30 -13.71
C ASP A 4 -13.45 -10.15 -14.57
N SER A 5 -12.36 -9.60 -14.02
CA SER A 5 -11.06 -9.55 -14.70
C SER A 5 -10.52 -10.95 -15.00
N PHE A 6 -10.74 -11.92 -14.11
CA PHE A 6 -10.32 -13.30 -14.35
C PHE A 6 -11.12 -13.96 -15.49
N ARG A 7 -12.43 -13.73 -15.58
CA ARG A 7 -13.25 -14.20 -16.71
C ARG A 7 -12.83 -13.54 -18.03
N GLU A 8 -12.53 -12.26 -17.99
CA GLU A 8 -12.04 -11.51 -19.16
C GLU A 8 -10.71 -12.09 -19.66
N PHE A 9 -9.77 -12.38 -18.76
CA PHE A 9 -8.50 -13.04 -19.09
C PHE A 9 -8.69 -14.43 -19.70
N GLN A 10 -9.59 -15.25 -19.14
CA GLN A 10 -9.88 -16.59 -19.67
C GLN A 10 -10.42 -16.53 -21.10
N SER A 11 -11.33 -15.59 -21.38
CA SER A 11 -11.89 -15.37 -22.71
C SER A 11 -10.81 -14.95 -23.72
N ILE A 12 -9.91 -14.06 -23.33
CA ILE A 12 -8.80 -13.61 -24.19
C ILE A 12 -7.82 -14.76 -24.45
N LEU A 13 -7.49 -15.55 -23.44
CA LEU A 13 -6.64 -16.73 -23.58
C LEU A 13 -7.24 -17.78 -24.51
N GLU A 14 -8.54 -18.04 -24.38
CA GLU A 14 -9.25 -18.99 -25.24
C GLU A 14 -9.15 -18.56 -26.71
N ARG A 15 -9.42 -17.29 -27.01
CA ARG A 15 -9.26 -16.71 -28.35
C ARG A 15 -7.83 -16.82 -28.87
N PHE A 16 -6.84 -16.54 -28.02
CA PHE A 16 -5.43 -16.63 -28.39
C PHE A 16 -5.01 -18.07 -28.70
N VAL A 17 -5.46 -19.06 -27.91
CA VAL A 17 -5.16 -20.47 -28.14
C VAL A 17 -5.81 -20.98 -29.44
N LEU A 18 -7.05 -20.55 -29.73
CA LEU A 18 -7.73 -20.88 -30.98
C LEU A 18 -7.01 -20.27 -32.19
N ALA A 19 -6.63 -19.00 -32.14
CA ALA A 19 -5.88 -18.33 -33.19
C ALA A 19 -4.51 -19.00 -33.43
N LYS A 20 -3.81 -19.37 -32.35
CA LYS A 20 -2.54 -20.12 -32.41
C LYS A 20 -2.71 -21.49 -33.07
N ALA A 21 -3.81 -22.19 -32.78
CA ALA A 21 -4.11 -23.47 -33.39
C ALA A 21 -4.41 -23.34 -34.89
N ALA A 22 -5.02 -22.24 -35.33
CA ALA A 22 -5.35 -21.96 -36.73
C ALA A 22 -4.12 -21.61 -37.59
N MET A 23 -3.13 -20.90 -37.05
CA MET A 23 -1.90 -20.52 -37.77
C MET A 23 -0.84 -21.63 -37.79
N GLY A 24 -0.93 -22.60 -36.86
CA GLY A 24 0.03 -23.69 -36.76
C GLY A 24 1.36 -23.26 -36.11
N PRO A 25 2.12 -24.23 -35.55
CA PRO A 25 3.22 -23.95 -34.63
C PRO A 25 4.40 -23.21 -35.27
N TYR A 26 4.68 -23.46 -36.56
CA TYR A 26 5.83 -22.89 -37.26
C TYR A 26 5.65 -21.40 -37.60
N GLN A 27 4.45 -20.99 -38.01
CA GLN A 27 4.16 -19.59 -38.33
C GLN A 27 4.17 -18.71 -37.08
N VAL A 28 3.60 -19.22 -35.97
CA VAL A 28 3.59 -18.50 -34.68
C VAL A 28 5.01 -18.30 -34.16
N GLU A 29 5.87 -19.31 -34.28
CA GLU A 29 7.28 -19.21 -33.86
C GLU A 29 8.04 -18.17 -34.70
N GLN A 30 7.82 -18.13 -36.02
CA GLN A 30 8.39 -17.09 -36.89
C GLN A 30 7.92 -15.68 -36.54
N GLU A 31 6.65 -15.51 -36.17
CA GLU A 31 6.09 -14.20 -35.81
C GLU A 31 6.50 -13.73 -34.41
N LEU A 32 6.69 -14.65 -33.45
CA LEU A 32 7.13 -14.31 -32.08
C LEU A 32 8.64 -14.07 -31.95
N LEU A 33 9.44 -14.48 -32.95
CA LEU A 33 10.91 -14.32 -32.94
C LEU A 33 11.37 -12.85 -32.97
N LEU A 34 10.50 -11.92 -33.37
CA LEU A 34 10.77 -10.47 -33.35
C LEU A 34 9.78 -9.77 -32.40
N PRO A 35 10.04 -9.75 -31.08
CA PRO A 35 9.24 -8.95 -30.16
C PRO A 35 9.55 -7.46 -30.37
N VAL A 36 8.61 -6.79 -31.01
CA VAL A 36 8.67 -5.39 -31.46
C VAL A 36 8.19 -4.44 -30.38
N LYS A 37 7.18 -4.88 -29.62
CA LYS A 37 6.55 -4.12 -28.56
C LYS A 37 7.24 -4.44 -27.25
N LYS A 38 8.14 -3.55 -26.82
CA LYS A 38 8.70 -3.59 -25.47
C LYS A 38 7.80 -2.76 -24.58
N ILE A 39 7.03 -3.47 -23.75
CA ILE A 39 6.22 -2.85 -22.69
C ILE A 39 7.14 -2.75 -21.46
N SER A 40 7.59 -1.53 -21.15
CA SER A 40 8.23 -1.23 -19.87
C SER A 40 7.19 -0.69 -18.91
N VAL A 41 7.25 -1.12 -17.65
CA VAL A 41 6.41 -0.58 -16.59
C VAL A 41 7.27 0.33 -15.73
N SER A 42 7.00 1.62 -15.76
CA SER A 42 7.61 2.58 -14.84
C SER A 42 6.81 2.62 -13.53
N ILE A 43 7.52 2.65 -12.42
CA ILE A 43 6.91 2.70 -11.08
C ILE A 43 7.21 4.06 -10.48
N SER A 44 6.17 4.87 -10.29
CA SER A 44 6.26 6.09 -9.50
C SER A 44 5.60 5.88 -8.13
N LYS A 45 5.83 6.78 -7.18
CA LYS A 45 5.24 6.69 -5.84
C LYS A 45 4.48 7.98 -5.55
N ARG A 46 3.25 7.84 -5.10
CA ARG A 46 2.39 8.94 -4.66
C ARG A 46 2.15 8.83 -3.16
N ASN A 47 2.18 9.97 -2.47
CA ASN A 47 1.90 10.02 -1.03
C ASN A 47 0.40 10.26 -0.81
N ILE A 48 -0.25 9.40 -0.05
CA ILE A 48 -1.63 9.56 0.40
C ILE A 48 -1.64 9.26 1.90
N ILE A 49 -1.98 10.25 2.72
CA ILE A 49 -2.11 10.12 4.18
C ILE A 49 -0.84 9.46 4.79
N SER A 50 0.34 9.98 4.42
CA SER A 50 1.66 9.48 4.86
C SER A 50 2.03 8.07 4.38
N VAL A 51 1.21 7.42 3.56
CA VAL A 51 1.49 6.14 2.93
C VAL A 51 1.99 6.36 1.50
N ARG A 52 3.15 5.77 1.16
CA ARG A 52 3.69 5.79 -0.21
C ARG A 52 3.07 4.67 -1.03
N VAL A 53 2.10 5.02 -1.86
CA VAL A 53 1.40 4.11 -2.77
C VAL A 53 2.13 4.07 -4.11
N PRO A 54 2.42 2.89 -4.68
CA PRO A 54 2.98 2.78 -6.02
C PRO A 54 1.93 3.14 -7.06
N VAL A 55 2.33 3.91 -8.07
CA VAL A 55 1.54 4.23 -9.27
C VAL A 55 2.27 3.62 -10.45
N TYR A 56 1.59 2.73 -11.16
CA TYR A 56 2.14 2.04 -12.32
C TYR A 56 1.83 2.84 -13.58
N ALA A 57 2.86 3.22 -14.33
CA ALA A 57 2.69 3.85 -15.64
C ALA A 57 3.32 2.97 -16.71
N LYS A 58 2.51 2.58 -17.68
CA LYS A 58 2.94 1.79 -18.84
C LYS A 58 3.67 2.71 -19.82
N GLU A 59 4.93 2.40 -20.08
CA GLU A 59 5.71 2.98 -21.16
C GLU A 59 5.75 1.96 -22.30
N VAL A 60 5.08 2.30 -23.41
CA VAL A 60 5.12 1.47 -24.61
C VAL A 60 6.20 2.04 -25.52
N SER A 61 7.25 1.26 -25.76
CA SER A 61 8.26 1.57 -26.76
C SER A 61 8.18 0.57 -27.91
N GLY A 62 7.89 1.07 -29.12
CA GLY A 62 7.79 0.29 -30.36
C GLY A 62 6.49 0.50 -31.11
N ASP A 63 6.58 0.55 -32.45
CA ASP A 63 5.43 0.59 -33.35
C ASP A 63 4.65 -0.74 -33.32
N ILE A 64 3.34 -0.62 -33.51
CA ILE A 64 2.35 -1.70 -33.38
C ILE A 64 2.57 -2.83 -34.41
N ILE A 65 3.37 -2.63 -35.48
CA ILE A 65 3.40 -3.54 -36.63
C ILE A 65 4.78 -3.61 -37.29
N PRO A 66 5.45 -4.77 -37.27
CA PRO A 66 6.44 -5.17 -38.26
C PRO A 66 6.13 -6.58 -38.79
N TYR A 67 4.84 -6.92 -38.90
CA TYR A 67 4.44 -8.17 -39.51
C TYR A 67 4.10 -7.87 -40.96
N GLY A 68 4.65 -8.65 -41.88
CA GLY A 68 4.08 -8.69 -43.22
C GLY A 68 2.66 -9.22 -43.08
N TYR A 69 1.65 -8.38 -43.35
CA TYR A 69 0.21 -8.70 -43.40
C TYR A 69 -0.19 -9.91 -44.27
N MET A 70 0.78 -10.65 -44.80
CA MET A 70 0.61 -11.75 -45.73
C MET A 70 0.23 -13.08 -45.05
N ASN A 71 0.56 -13.30 -43.77
CA ASN A 71 0.36 -14.61 -43.11
C ASN A 71 -0.34 -14.59 -41.72
N THR A 72 -0.60 -13.41 -41.13
CA THR A 72 -1.24 -13.35 -39.81
C THR A 72 -2.77 -13.44 -39.91
N SER A 73 -3.40 -14.28 -39.07
CA SER A 73 -4.86 -14.33 -38.94
C SER A 73 -5.36 -13.07 -38.22
N GLY A 74 -6.38 -12.39 -38.77
CA GLY A 74 -7.00 -11.23 -38.11
C GLY A 74 -7.56 -11.52 -36.71
N GLU A 75 -7.80 -12.79 -36.38
CA GLU A 75 -8.17 -13.22 -35.03
C GLU A 75 -7.01 -13.09 -34.02
N MET A 76 -5.76 -13.29 -34.46
CA MET A 76 -4.57 -13.11 -33.63
C MET A 76 -4.35 -11.64 -33.28
N ASP A 77 -4.55 -10.74 -34.25
CA ASP A 77 -4.45 -9.29 -34.03
C ASP A 77 -5.50 -8.79 -33.04
N ILE A 78 -6.74 -9.30 -33.13
CA ILE A 78 -7.81 -8.97 -32.19
C ILE A 78 -7.46 -9.47 -30.79
N ALA A 79 -6.97 -10.71 -30.65
CA ALA A 79 -6.56 -11.26 -29.37
C ALA A 79 -5.40 -10.47 -28.73
N LEU A 80 -4.42 -10.02 -29.53
CA LEU A 80 -3.30 -9.19 -29.06
C LEU A 80 -3.76 -7.79 -28.60
N ASN A 81 -4.71 -7.17 -29.30
CA ASN A 81 -5.27 -5.89 -28.90
C ASN A 81 -6.10 -5.99 -27.61
N ASP A 82 -6.88 -7.07 -27.46
CA ASP A 82 -7.63 -7.34 -26.23
C ASP A 82 -6.68 -7.60 -25.05
N PHE A 83 -5.56 -8.30 -25.28
CA PHE A 83 -4.49 -8.47 -24.30
C PHE A 83 -3.87 -7.15 -23.84
N ASP A 84 -3.64 -6.22 -24.76
CA ASP A 84 -3.05 -4.92 -24.44
C ASP A 84 -3.92 -4.09 -23.51
N LYS A 85 -5.24 -4.08 -23.77
CA LYS A 85 -6.24 -3.42 -22.91
C LYS A 85 -6.38 -4.12 -21.56
N PHE A 86 -6.31 -5.45 -21.55
CA PHE A 86 -6.37 -6.21 -20.30
C PHE A 86 -5.16 -5.90 -19.41
N ILE A 87 -3.96 -5.75 -19.97
CA ILE A 87 -2.76 -5.35 -19.22
C ILE A 87 -2.95 -3.98 -18.56
N ASP A 88 -3.58 -3.02 -19.24
CA ASP A 88 -3.85 -1.69 -18.67
C ASP A 88 -4.79 -1.77 -17.47
N ASN A 89 -5.88 -2.54 -17.60
CA ASN A 89 -6.83 -2.78 -16.51
C ASN A 89 -6.18 -3.53 -15.33
N LEU A 90 -5.29 -4.49 -15.62
CA LEU A 90 -4.56 -5.24 -14.61
C LEU A 90 -3.61 -4.34 -13.81
N LEU A 91 -2.92 -3.41 -14.46
CA LEU A 91 -2.04 -2.45 -13.79
C LEU A 91 -2.82 -1.50 -12.88
N ASP A 92 -3.98 -1.00 -13.31
CA ASP A 92 -4.86 -0.17 -12.46
C ASP A 92 -5.41 -0.95 -11.26
N LEU A 93 -5.81 -2.21 -11.46
CA LEU A 93 -6.26 -3.08 -10.37
C LEU A 93 -5.12 -3.33 -9.36
N ALA A 94 -3.92 -3.63 -9.84
CA ALA A 94 -2.76 -3.87 -9.01
C ALA A 94 -2.34 -2.63 -8.20
N GLU A 95 -2.46 -1.43 -8.78
CA GLU A 95 -2.26 -0.17 -8.03
C GLU A 95 -3.25 -0.07 -6.87
N LYS A 96 -4.55 -0.22 -7.15
CA LYS A 96 -5.61 -0.09 -6.14
C LYS A 96 -5.50 -1.13 -5.04
N GLU A 97 -5.24 -2.38 -5.40
CA GLU A 97 -5.08 -3.47 -4.43
C GLU A 97 -3.88 -3.20 -3.50
N LYS A 98 -2.75 -2.78 -4.08
CA LYS A 98 -1.57 -2.47 -3.29
C LYS A 98 -1.77 -1.24 -2.41
N ALA A 99 -2.49 -0.24 -2.90
CA ALA A 99 -2.86 0.94 -2.12
C ALA A 99 -3.68 0.55 -0.89
N VAL A 100 -4.73 -0.26 -1.07
CA VAL A 100 -5.60 -0.71 0.03
C VAL A 100 -4.81 -1.52 1.05
N GLN A 101 -3.94 -2.42 0.61
CA GLN A 101 -3.11 -3.22 1.51
C GLN A 101 -2.21 -2.36 2.39
N LEU A 102 -1.50 -1.39 1.79
CA LEU A 102 -0.59 -0.50 2.52
C LEU A 102 -1.36 0.42 3.48
N MET A 103 -2.51 0.95 3.06
CA MET A 103 -3.35 1.79 3.90
C MET A 103 -3.91 1.00 5.10
N ALA A 104 -4.34 -0.24 4.89
CA ALA A 104 -4.86 -1.08 5.97
C ALA A 104 -3.81 -1.30 7.06
N THR A 105 -2.56 -1.58 6.69
CA THR A 105 -1.45 -1.74 7.64
C THR A 105 -1.20 -0.46 8.44
N GLU A 106 -1.15 0.71 7.79
CA GLU A 106 -0.92 1.98 8.49
C GLU A 106 -2.06 2.33 9.46
N ILE A 107 -3.31 2.02 9.08
CA ILE A 107 -4.49 2.20 9.94
C ILE A 107 -4.38 1.30 11.17
N GLU A 108 -4.00 0.04 11.01
CA GLU A 108 -3.81 -0.88 12.13
C GLU A 108 -2.73 -0.41 13.11
N GLU A 109 -1.59 0.06 12.59
CA GLU A 109 -0.54 0.64 13.43
C GLU A 109 -1.04 1.86 14.19
N THR A 110 -1.76 2.76 13.53
CA THR A 110 -2.33 3.96 14.15
C THR A 110 -3.33 3.58 15.24
N ARG A 111 -4.21 2.61 14.99
CA ARG A 111 -5.16 2.10 16.00
C ARG A 111 -4.45 1.50 17.21
N ARG A 112 -3.37 0.75 16.98
CA ARG A 112 -2.55 0.19 18.07
C ARG A 112 -1.90 1.29 18.90
N ARG A 113 -1.38 2.35 18.26
CA ARG A 113 -0.80 3.52 18.95
C ARG A 113 -1.84 4.23 19.81
N VAL A 114 -3.04 4.49 19.27
CA VAL A 114 -4.15 5.10 20.02
C VAL A 114 -4.52 4.26 21.25
N ASN A 115 -4.62 2.94 21.11
CA ASN A 115 -4.94 2.05 22.23
C ASN A 115 -3.87 2.11 23.34
N VAL A 116 -2.58 2.12 22.97
CA VAL A 116 -1.50 2.27 23.96
C VAL A 116 -1.58 3.63 24.67
N LEU A 117 -1.93 4.70 23.95
CA LEU A 117 -2.11 6.02 24.53
C LEU A 117 -3.27 6.05 25.54
N GLU A 118 -4.43 5.55 25.15
CA GLU A 118 -5.65 5.59 25.95
C GLU A 118 -5.59 4.73 27.20
N TYR A 119 -5.08 3.50 27.08
CA TYR A 119 -5.22 2.52 28.15
C TYR A 119 -3.95 2.28 28.96
N LYS A 120 -2.79 2.81 28.54
CA LYS A 120 -1.53 2.69 29.29
C LYS A 120 -0.92 4.04 29.64
N LEU A 121 -0.62 4.85 28.62
CA LEU A 121 0.14 6.09 28.79
C LEU A 121 -0.63 7.17 29.54
N ILE A 122 -1.88 7.46 29.14
CA ILE A 122 -2.71 8.47 29.83
C ILE A 122 -2.94 8.08 31.31
N PRO A 123 -3.36 6.85 31.65
CA PRO A 123 -3.51 6.44 33.04
C PRO A 123 -2.22 6.56 33.85
N SER A 124 -1.07 6.13 33.30
CA SER A 124 0.20 6.20 34.04
C SER A 124 0.65 7.64 34.29
N ILE A 125 0.41 8.55 33.34
CA ILE A 125 0.70 9.97 33.49
C ILE A 125 -0.17 10.57 34.59
N ILE A 126 -1.47 10.28 34.61
CA ILE A 126 -2.40 10.76 35.65
C ILE A 126 -1.97 10.25 37.03
N GLU A 127 -1.59 8.97 37.13
CA GLU A 127 -1.06 8.41 38.39
C GLU A 127 0.24 9.09 38.82
N THR A 128 1.15 9.34 37.88
CA THR A 128 2.41 10.04 38.16
C THR A 128 2.16 11.46 38.67
N ILE A 129 1.23 12.20 38.06
CA ILE A 129 0.82 13.52 38.53
C ILE A 129 0.32 13.44 39.97
N ARG A 130 -0.61 12.51 40.25
CA ARG A 130 -1.15 12.30 41.60
C ARG A 130 -0.06 11.99 42.62
N PHE A 131 0.91 11.15 42.26
CA PHE A 131 2.04 10.82 43.12
C PHE A 131 2.91 12.05 43.43
N ILE A 132 3.22 12.87 42.41
CA ILE A 132 4.01 14.10 42.58
C ILE A 132 3.26 15.08 43.48
N THR A 133 1.97 15.33 43.24
CA THR A 133 1.15 16.24 44.06
C THR A 133 1.13 15.79 45.52
N MET A 134 0.86 14.50 45.78
CA MET A 134 0.83 13.97 47.14
C MET A 134 2.20 14.07 47.84
N LYS A 135 3.31 13.92 47.10
CA LYS A 135 4.64 14.12 47.66
C LYS A 135 4.93 15.59 47.96
N LEU A 136 4.51 16.52 47.12
CA LEU A 136 4.67 17.94 47.37
C LEU A 136 3.88 18.36 48.62
N ASP A 137 2.61 17.95 48.72
CA ASP A 137 1.74 18.26 49.87
C ASP A 137 2.33 17.74 51.19
N GLU A 138 2.83 16.50 51.22
CA GLU A 138 3.46 15.95 52.43
C GLU A 138 4.77 16.66 52.78
N THR A 139 5.52 17.11 51.77
CA THR A 139 6.76 17.89 51.98
C THR A 139 6.43 19.27 52.56
N GLU A 140 5.40 19.94 52.06
CA GLU A 140 4.90 21.22 52.62
C GLU A 140 4.42 21.04 54.05
N ARG A 141 3.63 19.99 54.33
CA ARG A 141 3.15 19.68 55.68
C ARG A 141 4.29 19.42 56.65
N SER A 142 5.30 18.65 56.23
CA SER A 142 6.51 18.39 57.03
C SER A 142 7.28 19.67 57.35
N ASN A 143 7.41 20.58 56.37
CA ASN A 143 8.06 21.86 56.55
C ASN A 143 7.28 22.79 57.50
N ALA A 144 5.95 22.84 57.40
CA ALA A 144 5.11 23.61 58.31
C ALA A 144 5.26 23.14 59.77
N VAL A 145 5.23 21.83 60.02
CA VAL A 145 5.44 21.27 61.37
C VAL A 145 6.85 21.59 61.89
N ARG A 146 7.86 21.53 61.02
CA ARG A 146 9.24 21.88 61.39
C ARG A 146 9.35 23.33 61.83
N LEU A 147 8.71 24.27 61.11
CA LEU A 147 8.71 25.69 61.46
C LEU A 147 8.04 25.94 62.81
N ILE A 148 6.89 25.30 63.08
CA ILE A 148 6.19 25.41 64.37
C ILE A 148 7.10 24.98 65.52
N LYS A 149 7.75 23.81 65.39
CA LYS A 149 8.67 23.31 66.43
C LYS A 149 9.84 24.25 66.70
N VAL A 150 10.40 24.88 65.66
CA VAL A 150 11.49 25.86 65.83
C VAL A 150 11.01 27.09 66.59
N ILE A 151 9.81 27.60 66.28
CA ILE A 151 9.22 28.75 66.99
C ILE A 151 8.99 28.41 68.47
N ASP A 152 8.47 27.22 68.77
CA ASP A 152 8.22 26.79 70.16
C ASP A 152 9.52 26.71 70.98
N ILE A 153 10.60 26.19 70.39
CA ILE A 153 11.91 26.13 71.04
C ILE A 153 12.44 27.54 71.34
N VAL A 154 12.34 28.47 70.37
CA VAL A 154 12.80 29.85 70.53
C VAL A 154 11.99 30.61 71.59
N ARG A 155 10.71 30.32 71.76
CA ARG A 155 9.85 30.94 72.80
C ARG A 155 10.04 30.36 74.20
N SER A 156 10.64 29.17 74.30
CA SER A 156 10.89 28.48 75.58
C SER A 156 12.22 28.83 76.23
N HIS A 157 13.07 29.60 75.54
CA HIS A 157 14.23 30.31 76.08
C HIS A 157 13.87 31.79 76.26
#